data_AF-A0A7D7LK65-F1
#
_entry.id   AF-A0A7D7LK65-F1
#
_cell.length_a   1.000
_cell.length_b   1.000
_cell.length_c   1.000
_cell.angle_alpha   90.00
_cell.angle_beta   90.00
_cell.angle_gamma   90.00
#
_symmetry.space_group_name_H-M   'P 1'
#
loop_
_entity.id
_entity.type
_entity.pdbx_description
1 polymer ?
#
loop_
_entity_poly.entity_id
_entity_poly.type
_entity_poly.pdbx_seq_one_letter_code
_entity_poly.pdbx_strand_id
1 'polypeptide(L)' 'CSAFISGCNLSYANMERVCLEKCELFENRWIGTNLAGASLKESDLSRGVFSEDVWGQFSLQGANL' A
#
# COMPACT_ATOMS: atom_id res chain seq x y z
N CYS A 1 6.02 -9.79 8.24
CA CYS A 1 4.67 -10.09 8.73
C CYS A 1 3.87 -10.70 7.59
N SER A 2 2.75 -11.36 7.85
CA SER A 2 1.80 -11.74 6.80
C SER A 2 0.50 -11.00 7.07
N ALA A 3 0.03 -10.24 6.10
CA ALA A 3 -1.24 -9.53 6.13
C ALA A 3 -1.97 -9.79 4.82
N PHE A 4 -3.28 -10.00 4.94
CA PHE A 4 -4.20 -10.13 3.81
C PHE A 4 -5.23 -9.02 3.94
N ILE A 5 -5.10 -7.99 3.12
CA ILE A 5 -6.02 -6.85 3.07
C ILE A 5 -6.34 -6.66 1.60
N SER A 6 -7.52 -7.04 1.14
CA SER A 6 -7.88 -6.95 -0.27
C SER A 6 -9.27 -6.37 -0.45
N GLY A 7 -9.48 -5.62 -1.53
CA GLY A 7 -10.79 -5.03 -1.86
C GLY A 7 -11.30 -4.02 -0.82
N CYS A 8 -10.41 -3.48 0.03
CA CYS A 8 -10.76 -2.55 1.08
C CYS A 8 -10.62 -1.09 0.61
N ASN A 9 -11.44 -0.21 1.18
CA ASN A 9 -11.26 1.23 1.02
C ASN A 9 -10.35 1.75 2.14
N LEU A 10 -9.08 1.98 1.83
CA LEU A 10 -8.06 2.52 2.75
C LEU A 10 -7.82 4.02 2.54
N SER A 11 -8.73 4.70 1.82
CA SER A 11 -8.60 6.12 1.53
C SER A 11 -8.53 6.93 2.82
N TYR A 12 -7.60 7.89 2.89
CA TYR A 12 -7.35 8.75 4.04
C TYR A 12 -6.95 8.03 5.34
N ALA A 13 -6.63 6.73 5.28
CA ALA A 13 -6.08 6.02 6.43
C ALA A 13 -4.66 6.53 6.75
N ASN A 14 -4.31 6.55 8.05
CA ASN A 14 -2.94 6.80 8.46
C ASN A 14 -2.17 5.48 8.60
N MET A 15 -1.22 5.26 7.69
CA MET A 15 -0.33 4.10 7.64
C MET A 15 1.14 4.53 7.63
N GLU A 16 1.45 5.68 8.26
CA GLU A 16 2.81 6.18 8.40
C GLU A 16 3.72 5.12 9.05
N ARG A 17 4.88 4.86 8.42
CA ARG A 17 5.92 3.90 8.87
C ARG A 17 5.44 2.46 9.07
N VAL A 18 4.30 2.07 8.49
CA VAL A 18 3.83 0.68 8.53
C VAL A 18 4.75 -0.21 7.69
N CYS A 19 5.04 -1.42 8.20
CA CYS A 19 5.76 -2.45 7.47
C CYS A 19 4.77 -3.54 7.04
N LEU A 20 4.45 -3.57 5.74
CA LEU A 20 3.60 -4.58 5.08
C LEU A 20 4.37 -5.15 3.88
N GLU A 21 5.56 -5.67 4.14
CA GLU A 21 6.37 -6.35 3.12
C GLU A 21 5.88 -7.79 2.91
N LYS A 22 5.94 -8.29 1.66
CA LYS A 22 5.52 -9.64 1.26
C LYS A 22 4.06 -9.95 1.66
N CYS A 23 3.18 -8.95 1.56
CA CYS A 23 1.77 -9.03 1.94
C CYS A 23 0.86 -9.02 0.72
N GLU A 24 -0.38 -9.52 0.89
CA GLU A 24 -1.41 -9.50 -0.15
C GLU A 24 -2.30 -8.26 0.05
N LEU A 25 -2.13 -7.28 -0.84
CA LEU A 25 -2.69 -5.92 -0.74
C LEU A 25 -3.48 -5.50 -2.01
N PHE A 26 -3.94 -6.46 -2.80
CA PHE A 26 -4.58 -6.25 -4.10
C PHE A 26 -5.99 -5.64 -3.99
N GLU A 27 -6.44 -4.96 -5.05
CA GLU A 27 -7.77 -4.35 -5.18
C GLU A 27 -8.11 -3.26 -4.13
N ASN A 28 -7.15 -2.77 -3.36
CA ASN A 28 -7.38 -1.73 -2.36
C ASN A 28 -7.42 -0.32 -2.96
N ARG A 29 -8.15 0.59 -2.29
CA ARG A 29 -8.16 2.03 -2.60
C ARG A 29 -7.24 2.79 -1.65
N TRP A 30 -6.20 3.40 -2.19
CA TRP A 30 -5.13 4.12 -1.48
C TRP A 30 -5.19 5.63 -1.73
N ILE A 31 -6.40 6.22 -1.78
CA ILE A 31 -6.55 7.64 -2.12
C ILE A 31 -6.35 8.50 -0.87
N GLY A 32 -5.38 9.41 -0.89
CA GLY A 32 -5.08 10.27 0.24
C GLY A 32 -4.56 9.53 1.48
N THR A 33 -4.18 8.26 1.33
CA THR A 33 -3.62 7.45 2.43
C THR A 33 -2.24 8.00 2.79
N ASN A 34 -2.00 8.26 4.07
CA ASN A 34 -0.65 8.61 4.54
C ASN A 34 0.20 7.35 4.63
N LEU A 35 1.10 7.16 3.68
CA LEU A 35 2.05 6.06 3.61
C LEU A 35 3.49 6.52 3.86
N ALA A 36 3.68 7.69 4.47
CA ALA A 36 5.00 8.26 4.68
C ALA A 36 5.93 7.29 5.45
N GLY A 37 7.02 6.88 4.80
CA GLY A 37 7.99 5.93 5.35
C GLY A 37 7.49 4.49 5.45
N ALA A 38 6.34 4.15 4.85
CA ALA A 38 5.85 2.78 4.83
C ALA A 38 6.70 1.89 3.90
N SER A 39 6.76 0.60 4.20
CA SER A 39 7.40 -0.40 3.36
C SER A 39 6.38 -1.42 2.86
N LEU A 40 6.15 -1.44 1.54
CA LEU A 40 5.27 -2.38 0.85
C LEU A 40 6.07 -3.28 -0.11
N LYS A 41 7.36 -3.51 0.19
CA LYS A 41 8.26 -4.27 -0.68
C LYS A 41 7.77 -5.69 -0.87
N GLU A 42 7.95 -6.22 -2.07
CA GLU A 42 7.56 -7.58 -2.45
C GLU A 42 6.07 -7.91 -2.20
N SER A 43 5.22 -6.90 -1.99
CA SER A 43 3.79 -7.08 -1.75
C SER A 43 3.00 -7.04 -3.05
N ASP A 44 1.84 -7.70 -3.03
CA ASP A 44 0.92 -7.66 -4.15
C ASP A 44 0.02 -6.43 -4.02
N LEU A 45 0.22 -5.38 -4.83
CA LEU A 45 -0.66 -4.19 -4.87
C LEU A 45 -1.53 -4.17 -6.14
N SER A 46 -1.61 -5.31 -6.83
CA SER A 46 -2.25 -5.39 -8.13
C SER A 46 -3.70 -4.93 -8.09
N ARG A 47 -4.14 -4.25 -9.16
CA ARG A 47 -5.51 -3.73 -9.28
C ARG A 47 -5.88 -2.70 -8.20
N GLY A 48 -4.91 -2.21 -7.43
CA GLY A 48 -5.09 -1.12 -6.48
C GLY A 48 -5.32 0.22 -7.19
N VAL A 49 -6.00 1.14 -6.51
CA VAL A 49 -6.24 2.51 -7.00
C VAL A 49 -5.48 3.48 -6.12
N PHE A 50 -4.53 4.22 -6.69
CA PHE A 50 -3.67 5.18 -6.00
C PHE A 50 -3.96 6.60 -6.49
N SER A 51 -3.92 7.57 -5.57
CA SER A 51 -3.88 8.99 -5.94
C SER A 51 -2.44 9.49 -6.10
N GLU A 52 -2.27 10.60 -6.82
CA GLU A 52 -0.95 11.14 -7.16
C GLU A 52 -0.10 11.45 -5.92
N ASP A 53 -0.72 11.93 -4.84
CA ASP A 53 -0.06 12.32 -3.60
C ASP A 53 0.56 11.17 -2.82
N VAL A 54 0.10 9.93 -3.04
CA VAL A 54 0.57 8.74 -2.33
C VAL A 54 1.91 8.24 -2.91
N TRP A 55 2.19 8.53 -4.18
CA TRP A 55 3.43 8.09 -4.82
C TRP A 55 4.65 8.77 -4.19
N GLY A 56 5.70 7.97 -3.96
CA GLY A 56 6.94 8.44 -3.33
C GLY A 56 6.91 8.46 -1.80
N GLN A 57 5.75 8.21 -1.16
CA GLN A 57 5.68 8.12 0.30
C GLN A 57 6.24 6.79 0.84
N PHE A 58 6.21 5.71 0.04
CA PHE A 58 6.49 4.34 0.45
C PHE A 58 7.45 3.60 -0.49
N SER A 59 8.03 2.51 0.00
CA SER A 59 8.92 1.65 -0.80
C SER A 59 8.14 0.55 -1.54
N LEU A 60 8.34 0.49 -2.85
CA LEU A 60 7.70 -0.43 -3.82
C LEU A 60 8.66 -1.50 -4.36
N GLN A 61 9.87 -1.64 -3.80
CA GLN A 61 10.87 -2.54 -4.36
C GLN A 61 10.32 -3.98 -4.43
N GLY A 62 10.24 -4.52 -5.64
CA GLY A 62 9.72 -5.88 -5.89
C GLY A 62 8.20 -6.04 -5.72
N ALA A 63 7.46 -4.96 -5.43
CA ALA A 63 6.00 -4.99 -5.42
C ALA A 63 5.45 -5.10 -6.84
N ASN A 64 4.26 -5.69 -7.00
CA ASN A 64 3.50 -5.65 -8.25
C ASN A 64 2.40 -4.57 -8.18
N LEU A 65 1.94 -4.07 -9.33
CA LEU A 65 0.92 -3.01 -9.46
C LEU A 65 -0.16 -3.41 -10.45
#